data_AF-Q95P96-F1
#
_entry.id   AF-Q95P96-F1
#
_cell.length_a   1.000
_cell.length_b   1.000
_cell.length_c   1.000
_cell.angle_alpha   90.00
_cell.angle_beta   90.00
_cell.angle_gamma   90.00
#
_symmetry.space_group_name_H-M   'P 1'
#
loop_
_entity.id
_entity.type
_entity.pdbx_description
1 polymer ?
#
loop_
_entity_poly.entity_id
_entity_poly.type
_entity_poly.pdbx_seq_one_letter_code
_entity_poly.pdbx_strand_id
1 'polypeptide(L)'
;MFRFLLLAVALGLSAGVQRQKSAYSPNKEYWYDYETQVVTGIPRGSNIYSGLKFKATAKLQFETAAKVMVRWENVEMYKINDIIDGLDPTRQQIPEDLFQQLTGPETADMAEKLAMPVKFSYIRGHISDLQSDPNDPYWSMDIKRGFISLLEVNLDERQSLDTPSPISYDNQITPGQSEFYTVLEASVAGECETFYRRMPLMTSEGGPSMRLNKIRNYNKCVNRPAFTTSMFNEYICAECEKDRTEPLRSTSEVYYYLRGMDRSFIIESAIAESQHIYTQYSEEGGSVATFINQTLMLTNTKMISEPMAPLQNPKSYTYSLRSEAVDMNDPREQQWSLPQDDSHTQPDANTCEPTACTSEGTECKLSVEQERTEVKIQKLLNSLSAFTEHEIKEEATSLLVNIMVEFRRADYKVLIKFWTRYGKPNTDPGMIRIRKILIDMLPAAGTPAAAYVLATAIEGTEMTQDEAAIVLKTLTISSMPDICVAKWVQKIIELPWIEQHRPAKIAAWLCMGSVVNKINIDHGKKMAEIWEEKHLLQKVEQAEKPGPIKRELRQKLAKYE
;
A
#
# COMPACT_ATOMS: atom_id res chain seq x y z
N MET A 1 -61.73 27.86 41.43
CA MET A 1 -61.51 26.50 40.86
C MET A 1 -61.17 26.56 39.36
N PHE A 2 -60.11 27.28 38.94
CA PHE A 2 -59.75 27.37 37.51
C PHE A 2 -58.26 27.73 37.33
N ARG A 3 -57.35 27.08 38.09
CA ARG A 3 -55.89 27.24 37.92
C ARG A 3 -55.06 25.95 38.06
N PHE A 4 -55.70 24.80 38.30
CA PHE A 4 -55.00 23.51 38.42
C PHE A 4 -55.11 22.59 37.20
N LEU A 5 -55.75 23.04 36.11
CA LEU A 5 -56.01 22.21 34.92
C LEU A 5 -55.13 22.52 33.71
N LEU A 6 -54.15 23.42 33.83
CA LEU A 6 -53.24 23.78 32.73
C LEU A 6 -51.81 23.20 32.87
N LEU A 7 -51.49 22.51 33.98
CA LEU A 7 -50.19 21.83 34.14
C LEU A 7 -50.20 20.35 33.72
N ALA A 8 -51.36 19.76 33.44
CA ALA A 8 -51.48 18.34 33.09
C ALA A 8 -51.46 18.06 31.56
N VAL A 9 -51.41 19.09 30.71
CA VAL A 9 -51.38 18.94 29.24
C VAL A 9 -49.98 19.19 28.64
N ALA A 10 -49.02 19.65 29.45
CA ALA A 10 -47.63 19.88 29.00
C ALA A 10 -46.69 18.67 29.15
N LEU A 11 -47.18 17.51 29.61
CA LEU A 11 -46.38 16.28 29.79
C LEU A 11 -46.75 15.14 28.82
N GLY A 12 -47.48 15.46 27.75
CA GLY A 12 -48.07 14.45 26.85
C GLY A 12 -47.68 14.56 25.38
N LEU A 13 -46.53 15.14 25.02
CA LEU A 13 -46.03 15.15 23.63
C LEU A 13 -44.49 15.10 23.57
N SER A 14 -43.87 14.19 24.32
CA SER A 14 -42.65 13.58 23.80
C SER A 14 -43.10 12.53 22.80
N ALA A 15 -43.39 12.96 21.57
CA ALA A 15 -43.42 12.05 20.44
C ALA A 15 -42.10 11.27 20.51
N GLY A 16 -42.19 9.98 20.83
CA GLY A 16 -41.04 9.12 20.83
C GLY A 16 -40.39 9.26 19.47
N VAL A 17 -39.22 9.91 19.42
CA VAL A 17 -38.32 9.75 18.29
C VAL A 17 -38.09 8.25 18.25
N GLN A 18 -38.75 7.60 17.30
CA GLN A 18 -38.62 6.19 17.05
C GLN A 18 -37.15 5.99 16.75
N ARG A 19 -36.38 5.59 17.76
CA ARG A 19 -34.94 5.37 17.68
C ARG A 19 -34.78 4.43 16.49
N GLN A 20 -34.29 4.97 15.37
CA GLN A 20 -34.07 4.20 14.16
C GLN A 20 -33.28 2.97 14.58
N LYS A 21 -33.86 1.78 14.39
CA LYS A 21 -33.19 0.53 14.74
C LYS A 21 -31.93 0.47 13.87
N SER A 22 -30.78 0.73 14.46
CA SER A 22 -29.50 0.43 13.84
C SER A 22 -29.44 -1.07 13.59
N ALA A 23 -29.07 -1.47 12.38
CA ALA A 23 -29.00 -2.87 12.02
C ALA A 23 -27.99 -3.62 12.90
N TYR A 24 -26.81 -3.04 13.09
CA TYR A 24 -25.92 -3.41 14.18
C TYR A 24 -26.38 -2.73 15.46
N SER A 25 -26.76 -3.53 16.46
CA SER A 25 -27.29 -3.01 17.71
C SER A 25 -26.15 -2.65 18.67
N PRO A 26 -26.26 -1.54 19.42
CA PRO A 26 -25.33 -1.23 20.51
C PRO A 26 -25.30 -2.34 21.56
N ASN A 27 -24.15 -2.50 22.22
CA ASN A 27 -23.88 -3.51 23.25
C ASN A 27 -24.04 -4.96 22.76
N LYS A 28 -23.88 -5.19 21.45
CA LYS A 28 -23.79 -6.52 20.86
C LYS A 28 -22.44 -6.77 20.22
N GLU A 29 -22.09 -8.05 20.19
CA GLU A 29 -20.96 -8.58 19.46
C GLU A 29 -21.41 -9.46 18.30
N TYR A 30 -20.76 -9.30 17.16
CA TYR A 30 -21.01 -10.03 15.92
C TYR A 30 -19.77 -10.82 15.57
N TRP A 31 -19.94 -12.11 15.36
CA TRP A 31 -18.83 -13.04 15.12
C TRP A 31 -18.88 -13.42 13.65
N TYR A 32 -17.75 -13.21 12.98
CA TYR A 32 -17.58 -13.56 11.58
C TYR A 32 -16.46 -14.57 11.43
N ASP A 33 -16.70 -15.62 10.67
CA ASP A 33 -15.63 -16.44 10.16
C ASP A 33 -15.08 -15.75 8.92
N TYR A 34 -13.77 -15.48 8.94
CA TYR A 34 -13.06 -14.81 7.88
C TYR A 34 -11.94 -15.71 7.36
N GLU A 35 -11.97 -15.93 6.06
CA GLU A 35 -10.99 -16.72 5.34
C GLU A 35 -10.50 -15.92 4.14
N THR A 36 -9.19 -15.93 3.90
CA THR A 36 -8.62 -15.38 2.67
C THR A 36 -7.48 -16.24 2.16
N GLN A 37 -7.36 -16.32 0.84
CA GLN A 37 -6.19 -16.89 0.18
C GLN A 37 -5.66 -15.94 -0.88
N VAL A 38 -4.34 -15.92 -1.02
CA VAL A 38 -3.63 -15.23 -2.09
C VAL A 38 -2.74 -16.25 -2.77
N VAL A 39 -2.90 -16.43 -4.08
CA VAL A 39 -2.22 -17.48 -4.86
C VAL A 39 -1.66 -16.85 -6.13
N THR A 40 -0.39 -17.11 -6.40
CA THR A 40 0.31 -16.64 -7.60
C THR A 40 0.81 -17.81 -8.42
N GLY A 41 0.67 -17.71 -9.74
CA GLY A 41 1.20 -18.69 -10.67
C GLY A 41 1.29 -18.16 -12.10
N ILE A 42 1.56 -19.05 -13.04
CA ILE A 42 1.63 -18.76 -14.48
C ILE A 42 0.48 -19.49 -15.16
N PRO A 43 -0.72 -18.87 -15.27
CA PRO A 43 -1.88 -19.54 -15.86
C PRO A 43 -1.57 -20.08 -17.25
N ARG A 44 -2.01 -21.31 -17.54
CA ARG A 44 -1.77 -22.05 -18.79
C ARG A 44 -0.30 -22.42 -19.10
N GLY A 45 0.67 -21.80 -18.43
CA GLY A 45 2.10 -22.09 -18.60
C GLY A 45 2.67 -23.04 -17.55
N SER A 46 2.08 -23.08 -16.35
CA SER A 46 2.48 -23.97 -15.27
C SER A 46 1.29 -24.30 -14.36
N ASN A 47 1.29 -25.50 -13.80
CA ASN A 47 0.36 -25.90 -12.73
C ASN A 47 0.98 -25.69 -11.33
N ILE A 48 2.19 -25.16 -11.24
CA ILE A 48 2.82 -24.82 -9.95
C ILE A 48 2.31 -23.46 -9.51
N TYR A 49 1.74 -23.42 -8.30
CA TYR A 49 1.27 -22.20 -7.67
C TYR A 49 1.91 -22.05 -6.30
N SER A 50 2.21 -20.80 -5.94
CA SER A 50 2.62 -20.43 -4.59
C SER A 50 1.60 -19.50 -3.97
N GLY A 51 1.26 -19.71 -2.70
CA GLY A 51 0.24 -18.92 -2.04
C GLY A 51 0.26 -19.00 -0.53
N LEU A 52 -0.53 -18.11 0.06
CA LEU A 52 -0.79 -18.04 1.49
C LEU A 52 -2.29 -18.10 1.73
N LYS A 53 -2.68 -18.74 2.81
CA LYS A 53 -4.05 -18.80 3.29
C LYS A 53 -4.10 -18.37 4.75
N PHE A 54 -5.13 -17.61 5.10
CA PHE A 54 -5.34 -17.03 6.42
C PHE A 54 -6.78 -17.29 6.84
N LYS A 55 -6.97 -17.73 8.08
CA LYS A 55 -8.27 -17.94 8.70
C LYS A 55 -8.30 -17.32 10.09
N ALA A 56 -9.42 -16.71 10.43
CA ALA A 56 -9.67 -16.19 11.78
C ALA A 56 -11.15 -16.05 12.07
N THR A 57 -11.50 -16.03 13.36
CA THR A 57 -12.81 -15.56 13.82
C THR A 57 -12.69 -14.08 14.18
N ALA A 58 -13.34 -13.21 13.41
CA ALA A 58 -13.41 -11.78 13.69
C ALA A 58 -14.59 -11.45 14.60
N LYS A 59 -14.29 -10.89 15.79
CA LYS A 59 -15.30 -10.41 16.74
C LYS A 59 -15.42 -8.90 16.62
N LEU A 60 -16.61 -8.43 16.27
CA LEU A 60 -16.94 -7.00 16.17
C LEU A 60 -17.82 -6.61 17.35
N GLN A 61 -17.32 -5.78 18.26
CA GLN A 61 -18.06 -5.24 19.40
C GLN A 61 -18.56 -3.83 19.10
N PHE A 62 -19.88 -3.66 19.06
CA PHE A 62 -20.53 -2.37 18.90
C PHE A 62 -20.73 -1.73 20.28
N GLU A 63 -19.73 -0.96 20.74
CA GLU A 63 -19.81 -0.18 21.99
C GLU A 63 -21.00 0.80 21.97
N THR A 64 -21.24 1.38 20.80
CA THR A 64 -22.37 2.30 20.54
C THR A 64 -22.95 2.01 19.17
N ALA A 65 -23.89 2.83 18.70
CA ALA A 65 -24.44 2.69 17.35
C ALA A 65 -23.43 3.02 16.23
N ALA A 66 -22.29 3.65 16.57
CA ALA A 66 -21.28 4.06 15.60
C ALA A 66 -19.89 3.52 15.93
N LYS A 67 -19.51 3.39 17.21
CA LYS A 67 -18.16 2.95 17.59
C LYS A 67 -18.07 1.43 17.62
N VAL A 68 -17.10 0.91 16.87
CA VAL A 68 -16.84 -0.53 16.74
C VAL A 68 -15.39 -0.81 17.13
N MET A 69 -15.19 -1.88 17.88
CA MET A 69 -13.88 -2.50 18.08
C MET A 69 -13.87 -3.90 17.48
N VAL A 70 -12.78 -4.24 16.80
CA VAL A 70 -12.59 -5.53 16.16
C VAL A 70 -11.33 -6.18 16.67
N ARG A 71 -11.41 -7.48 16.96
CA ARG A 71 -10.25 -8.34 17.18
C ARG A 71 -10.43 -9.67 16.48
N TRP A 72 -9.31 -10.29 16.13
CA TRP A 72 -9.29 -11.64 15.60
C TRP A 72 -8.93 -12.64 16.68
N GLU A 73 -9.56 -13.80 16.60
CA GLU A 73 -9.23 -14.98 17.40
C GLU A 73 -9.01 -16.18 16.48
N ASN A 74 -8.34 -17.21 17.01
CA ASN A 74 -8.05 -18.45 16.28
C ASN A 74 -7.38 -18.16 14.93
N VAL A 75 -6.35 -17.31 14.95
CA VAL A 75 -5.59 -16.94 13.75
C VAL A 75 -4.77 -18.15 13.28
N GLU A 76 -5.08 -18.65 12.10
CA GLU A 76 -4.41 -19.76 11.44
C GLU A 76 -3.85 -19.29 10.10
N MET A 77 -2.61 -19.68 9.81
CA MET A 77 -1.92 -19.35 8.57
C MET A 77 -1.39 -20.60 7.91
N TYR A 78 -1.45 -20.62 6.59
CA TYR A 78 -1.01 -21.74 5.78
C TYR A 78 -0.27 -21.25 4.54
N LYS A 79 0.58 -22.11 3.97
CA LYS A 79 1.30 -21.85 2.73
C LYS A 79 1.13 -23.00 1.74
N ILE A 80 1.27 -22.69 0.47
CA ILE A 80 1.37 -23.66 -0.61
C ILE A 80 2.48 -23.23 -1.57
N ASN A 81 3.21 -24.21 -2.10
CA ASN A 81 4.15 -24.03 -3.19
C ASN A 81 4.31 -25.36 -3.91
N ASP A 82 3.27 -25.76 -4.65
CA ASP A 82 3.16 -27.09 -5.23
C ASP A 82 2.34 -27.08 -6.52
N ILE A 83 2.32 -28.22 -7.21
CA ILE A 83 1.48 -28.49 -8.38
C ILE A 83 0.01 -28.61 -7.92
N ILE A 84 -0.88 -27.89 -8.59
CA ILE A 84 -2.32 -27.97 -8.40
C ILE A 84 -2.95 -28.52 -9.68
N ASP A 85 -3.37 -29.78 -9.65
CA ASP A 85 -4.01 -30.47 -10.77
C ASP A 85 -5.51 -30.64 -10.55
N GLY A 86 -6.30 -30.56 -11.62
CA GLY A 86 -7.75 -30.77 -11.59
C GLY A 86 -8.58 -29.63 -10.98
N LEU A 87 -7.91 -28.59 -10.48
CA LEU A 87 -8.52 -27.35 -10.00
C LEU A 87 -7.91 -26.16 -10.73
N ASP A 88 -8.72 -25.14 -10.98
CA ASP A 88 -8.24 -23.86 -11.51
C ASP A 88 -8.23 -22.83 -10.37
N PRO A 89 -7.06 -22.52 -9.76
CA PRO A 89 -6.95 -21.51 -8.70
C PRO A 89 -7.41 -20.11 -9.11
N THR A 90 -7.54 -19.87 -10.42
CA THR A 90 -8.00 -18.60 -10.97
C THR A 90 -9.52 -18.44 -10.88
N ARG A 91 -10.25 -19.54 -10.63
CA ARG A 91 -11.72 -19.59 -10.61
C ARG A 91 -12.29 -20.24 -9.36
N GLN A 92 -11.48 -20.99 -8.62
CA GLN A 92 -11.93 -21.81 -7.52
C GLN A 92 -11.00 -21.64 -6.33
N GLN A 93 -11.60 -21.62 -5.14
CA GLN A 93 -10.86 -21.62 -3.88
C GLN A 93 -10.11 -22.95 -3.72
N ILE A 94 -8.87 -22.88 -3.24
CA ILE A 94 -8.04 -24.08 -3.10
C ILE A 94 -8.46 -24.79 -1.80
N PRO A 95 -8.76 -26.10 -1.86
CA PRO A 95 -9.02 -26.91 -0.68
C PRO A 95 -7.91 -26.78 0.37
N GLU A 96 -8.30 -26.68 1.64
CA GLU A 96 -7.37 -26.45 2.75
C GLU A 96 -6.34 -27.56 2.93
N ASP A 97 -6.70 -28.80 2.61
CA ASP A 97 -5.85 -29.99 2.72
C ASP A 97 -4.64 -29.96 1.78
N LEU A 98 -4.66 -29.10 0.75
CA LEU A 98 -3.50 -28.86 -0.11
C LEU A 98 -2.51 -27.85 0.48
N PHE A 99 -2.89 -27.14 1.54
CA PHE A 99 -1.98 -26.20 2.21
C PHE A 99 -1.24 -26.84 3.38
N GLN A 100 0.01 -26.41 3.56
CA GLN A 100 0.77 -26.70 4.77
C GLN A 100 0.51 -25.62 5.82
N GLN A 101 0.02 -26.00 6.99
CA GLN A 101 -0.12 -25.08 8.12
C GLN A 101 1.25 -24.56 8.58
N LEU A 102 1.34 -23.24 8.77
CA LEU A 102 2.51 -22.59 9.33
C LEU A 102 2.50 -22.74 10.85
N THR A 103 3.64 -23.12 11.42
CA THR A 103 3.84 -23.27 12.86
C THR A 103 5.21 -22.72 13.26
N GLY A 104 5.40 -22.45 14.56
CA GLY A 104 6.67 -21.97 15.11
C GLY A 104 6.61 -20.57 15.70
N PRO A 105 7.72 -20.09 16.31
CA PRO A 105 7.75 -18.83 17.04
C PRO A 105 7.44 -17.59 16.18
N GLU A 106 7.91 -17.55 14.94
CA GLU A 106 7.65 -16.43 14.02
C GLU A 106 6.16 -16.34 13.66
N THR A 107 5.53 -17.48 13.35
CA THR A 107 4.09 -17.56 13.08
C THR A 107 3.26 -17.15 14.29
N ALA A 108 3.71 -17.52 15.50
CA ALA A 108 3.04 -17.12 16.74
C ALA A 108 3.12 -15.60 16.99
N ASP A 109 4.29 -14.99 16.79
CA ASP A 109 4.45 -13.53 16.85
C ASP A 109 3.53 -12.83 15.83
N MET A 110 3.50 -13.31 14.58
CA MET A 110 2.61 -12.77 13.56
C MET A 110 1.13 -12.88 13.97
N ALA A 111 0.71 -14.04 14.51
CA ALA A 111 -0.65 -14.25 14.99
C ALA A 111 -1.01 -13.31 16.14
N GLU A 112 -0.07 -13.05 17.06
CA GLU A 112 -0.25 -12.10 18.17
C GLU A 112 -0.48 -10.68 17.65
N LYS A 113 0.34 -10.21 16.70
CA LYS A 113 0.16 -8.88 16.08
C LYS A 113 -1.18 -8.77 15.35
N LEU A 114 -1.57 -9.80 14.60
CA LEU A 114 -2.84 -9.87 13.88
C LEU A 114 -4.06 -9.91 14.82
N ALA A 115 -3.91 -10.43 16.03
CA ALA A 115 -4.96 -10.45 17.04
C ALA A 115 -5.14 -9.10 17.78
N MET A 116 -4.21 -8.15 17.64
CA MET A 116 -4.32 -6.82 18.28
C MET A 116 -5.59 -6.08 17.81
N PRO A 117 -6.34 -5.45 18.73
CA PRO A 117 -7.63 -4.84 18.42
C PRO A 117 -7.49 -3.55 17.60
N VAL A 118 -8.51 -3.27 16.79
CA VAL A 118 -8.62 -2.05 15.98
C VAL A 118 -9.99 -1.41 16.21
N LYS A 119 -10.01 -0.08 16.31
CA LYS A 119 -11.21 0.71 16.57
C LYS A 119 -11.54 1.60 15.37
N PHE A 120 -12.82 1.73 15.05
CA PHE A 120 -13.30 2.66 14.02
C PHE A 120 -14.75 3.09 14.23
N SER A 121 -15.14 4.15 13.54
CA SER A 121 -16.51 4.61 13.39
C SER A 121 -17.17 3.89 12.20
N TYR A 122 -18.31 3.23 12.42
CA TYR A 122 -19.12 2.53 11.43
C TYR A 122 -20.54 3.09 11.41
N ILE A 123 -20.87 3.86 10.37
CA ILE A 123 -22.18 4.52 10.25
C ILE A 123 -22.76 4.25 8.86
N ARG A 124 -23.88 3.50 8.81
CA ARG A 124 -24.59 3.19 7.55
C ARG A 124 -23.66 2.64 6.46
N GLY A 125 -22.82 1.68 6.84
CA GLY A 125 -21.86 1.05 5.94
C GLY A 125 -20.62 1.88 5.62
N HIS A 126 -20.42 3.02 6.27
CA HIS A 126 -19.21 3.84 6.13
C HIS A 126 -18.26 3.67 7.31
N ILE A 127 -16.97 3.52 7.00
CA ILE A 127 -15.86 3.38 7.93
C ILE A 127 -15.04 4.66 7.94
N SER A 128 -14.81 5.19 9.14
CA SER A 128 -14.03 6.40 9.41
C SER A 128 -13.33 6.30 10.77
N ASP A 129 -12.46 7.27 11.09
CA ASP A 129 -11.76 7.37 12.37
C ASP A 129 -11.04 6.07 12.79
N LEU A 130 -10.36 5.40 11.85
CA LEU A 130 -9.62 4.19 12.15
C LEU A 130 -8.48 4.49 13.14
N GLN A 131 -8.36 3.64 14.16
CA GLN A 131 -7.41 3.75 15.26
C GLN A 131 -6.85 2.37 15.64
N SER A 132 -5.55 2.31 15.93
CA SER A 132 -4.85 1.09 16.32
C SER A 132 -3.94 1.33 17.53
N ASP A 133 -3.39 0.23 18.06
CA ASP A 133 -2.29 0.30 19.04
C ASP A 133 -1.01 0.83 18.36
N PRO A 134 -0.22 1.71 19.00
CA PRO A 134 1.05 2.19 18.47
C PRO A 134 2.06 1.09 18.12
N ASN A 135 1.98 -0.07 18.78
CA ASN A 135 2.86 -1.20 18.54
C ASN A 135 2.34 -2.16 17.46
N ASP A 136 1.20 -1.86 16.84
CA ASP A 136 0.63 -2.64 15.74
C ASP A 136 1.40 -2.32 14.45
N PRO A 137 2.16 -3.29 13.88
CA PRO A 137 2.99 -3.02 12.72
C PRO A 137 2.13 -2.77 11.48
N TYR A 138 2.64 -1.93 10.57
CA TYR A 138 1.91 -1.51 9.36
C TYR A 138 1.38 -2.70 8.53
N TRP A 139 2.15 -3.79 8.41
CA TRP A 139 1.76 -4.97 7.65
C TRP A 139 0.55 -5.68 8.27
N SER A 140 0.44 -5.68 9.60
CA SER A 140 -0.71 -6.28 10.30
C SER A 140 -1.95 -5.43 10.10
N MET A 141 -1.79 -4.10 10.22
CA MET A 141 -2.84 -3.14 9.94
C MET A 141 -3.34 -3.19 8.49
N ASP A 142 -2.48 -3.41 7.50
CA ASP A 142 -2.88 -3.54 6.11
C ASP A 142 -3.71 -4.81 5.84
N ILE A 143 -3.37 -5.94 6.47
CA ILE A 143 -4.20 -7.16 6.42
C ILE A 143 -5.56 -6.88 7.08
N LYS A 144 -5.58 -6.18 8.22
CA LYS A 144 -6.83 -5.76 8.89
C LYS A 144 -7.64 -4.81 8.01
N ARG A 145 -7.03 -3.86 7.30
CA ARG A 145 -7.71 -3.00 6.32
C ARG A 145 -8.34 -3.80 5.18
N GLY A 146 -7.70 -4.88 4.73
CA GLY A 146 -8.28 -5.81 3.76
C GLY A 146 -9.61 -6.42 4.22
N PHE A 147 -9.69 -6.83 5.48
CA PHE A 147 -10.93 -7.29 6.11
C PHE A 147 -11.94 -6.15 6.32
N ILE A 148 -11.50 -5.04 6.91
CA ILE A 148 -12.37 -3.89 7.21
C ILE A 148 -12.96 -3.31 5.91
N SER A 149 -12.23 -3.36 4.79
CA SER A 149 -12.73 -2.95 3.48
C SER A 149 -13.91 -3.78 2.95
N LEU A 150 -14.12 -5.01 3.45
CA LEU A 150 -15.33 -5.80 3.16
C LEU A 150 -16.55 -5.28 3.94
N LEU A 151 -16.34 -4.54 5.02
CA LEU A 151 -17.42 -3.92 5.79
C LEU A 151 -17.88 -2.59 5.16
N GLU A 152 -17.08 -1.97 4.29
CA GLU A 152 -17.44 -0.73 3.58
C GLU A 152 -18.44 -1.01 2.46
N VAL A 153 -19.69 -0.59 2.68
CA VAL A 153 -20.83 -0.81 1.78
C VAL A 153 -21.66 0.47 1.68
N ASN A 154 -21.59 1.14 0.54
CA ASN A 154 -22.21 2.47 0.34
C ASN A 154 -23.60 2.41 -0.32
N LEU A 155 -24.62 1.99 0.43
CA LEU A 155 -26.01 1.98 -0.04
C LEU A 155 -26.70 3.35 -0.05
N ASP A 156 -26.09 4.35 0.58
CA ASP A 156 -26.59 5.74 0.62
C ASP A 156 -26.18 6.54 -0.65
N GLU A 157 -25.48 5.90 -1.60
CA GLU A 157 -24.98 6.53 -2.84
C GLU A 157 -24.15 7.80 -2.57
N ARG A 158 -23.40 7.80 -1.46
CA ARG A 158 -22.47 8.89 -1.10
C ARG A 158 -21.39 8.98 -2.17
N GLN A 159 -20.94 10.19 -2.50
CA GLN A 159 -19.91 10.42 -3.51
C GLN A 159 -20.26 9.81 -4.88
N SER A 160 -21.53 9.93 -5.29
CA SER A 160 -22.00 9.44 -6.58
C SER A 160 -21.26 10.09 -7.75
N LEU A 161 -20.89 9.26 -8.73
CA LEU A 161 -20.27 9.65 -10.00
C LEU A 161 -21.28 9.75 -11.14
N ASP A 162 -22.50 9.29 -10.90
CA ASP A 162 -23.61 9.37 -11.84
C ASP A 162 -24.22 10.78 -11.80
N THR A 163 -24.75 11.23 -12.95
CA THR A 163 -25.46 12.51 -12.99
C THR A 163 -26.79 12.35 -12.26
N PRO A 164 -27.17 13.28 -11.35
CA PRO A 164 -28.46 13.22 -10.69
C PRO A 164 -29.56 13.30 -11.76
N SER A 165 -30.23 12.18 -12.02
CA SER A 165 -31.32 12.14 -12.98
C SER A 165 -32.52 12.91 -12.38
N PRO A 166 -33.16 13.84 -13.10
CA PRO A 166 -34.31 14.60 -12.61
C PRO A 166 -35.60 13.78 -12.43
N ILE A 167 -35.54 12.45 -12.59
CA ILE A 167 -36.72 11.58 -12.60
C ILE A 167 -36.96 11.08 -11.19
N SER A 168 -38.12 11.46 -10.66
CA SER A 168 -38.62 11.11 -9.34
C SER A 168 -38.57 9.61 -9.08
N TYR A 169 -38.01 9.23 -7.93
CA TYR A 169 -38.20 7.91 -7.34
C TYR A 169 -39.68 7.74 -6.97
N ASP A 170 -40.49 7.23 -7.90
CA ASP A 170 -41.72 6.56 -7.51
C ASP A 170 -41.30 5.22 -6.89
N ASN A 171 -41.26 5.19 -5.56
CA ASN A 171 -40.72 4.11 -4.73
C ASN A 171 -41.61 2.86 -4.76
N GLN A 172 -41.67 2.17 -5.90
CA GLN A 172 -42.08 0.76 -5.92
C GLN A 172 -40.82 -0.10 -6.06
N ILE A 173 -40.21 -0.40 -4.91
CA ILE A 173 -39.16 -1.43 -4.81
C ILE A 173 -39.80 -2.74 -5.27
N THR A 174 -39.51 -3.16 -6.50
CA THR A 174 -40.01 -4.42 -7.05
C THR A 174 -39.00 -5.50 -6.71
N PRO A 175 -39.34 -6.49 -5.84
CA PRO A 175 -38.42 -7.55 -5.48
C PRO A 175 -37.87 -8.26 -6.74
N GLY A 176 -36.56 -8.46 -6.78
CA GLY A 176 -35.88 -9.12 -7.90
C GLY A 176 -35.43 -8.22 -9.06
N GLN A 177 -35.80 -6.93 -9.10
CA GLN A 177 -35.21 -5.99 -10.05
C GLN A 177 -33.83 -5.52 -9.59
N SER A 178 -32.91 -5.34 -10.54
CA SER A 178 -31.55 -4.84 -10.27
C SER A 178 -31.47 -3.34 -10.50
N GLU A 179 -30.91 -2.63 -9.54
CA GLU A 179 -30.58 -1.21 -9.62
C GLU A 179 -29.06 -1.05 -9.69
N PHE A 180 -28.60 -0.04 -10.42
CA PHE A 180 -27.18 0.20 -10.67
C PHE A 180 -26.83 1.64 -10.33
N TYR A 181 -25.68 1.83 -9.71
CA TYR A 181 -25.13 3.15 -9.44
C TYR A 181 -23.61 3.08 -9.29
N THR A 182 -22.96 4.21 -9.47
CA THR A 182 -21.50 4.35 -9.40
C THR A 182 -21.11 5.38 -8.36
N VAL A 183 -20.16 5.04 -7.48
CA VAL A 183 -19.66 5.93 -6.42
C VAL A 183 -18.14 5.92 -6.39
N LEU A 184 -17.55 6.98 -5.85
CA LEU A 184 -16.15 6.97 -5.43
C LEU A 184 -16.09 6.40 -4.00
N GLU A 185 -15.34 5.32 -3.78
CA GLU A 185 -15.33 4.62 -2.49
C GLU A 185 -13.93 4.21 -2.04
N ALA A 186 -13.66 4.41 -0.75
CA ALA A 186 -12.39 4.08 -0.11
C ALA A 186 -12.14 2.56 0.01
N SER A 187 -10.88 2.17 -0.14
CA SER A 187 -10.42 0.79 -0.02
C SER A 187 -8.93 0.74 0.32
N VAL A 188 -8.40 -0.48 0.47
CA VAL A 188 -6.94 -0.74 0.56
C VAL A 188 -6.15 -0.12 -0.59
N ALA A 189 -6.75 -0.03 -1.79
CA ALA A 189 -6.14 0.51 -2.99
C ALA A 189 -6.41 2.01 -3.21
N GLY A 190 -6.85 2.75 -2.18
CA GLY A 190 -7.27 4.14 -2.31
C GLY A 190 -8.77 4.28 -2.60
N GLU A 191 -9.18 5.49 -3.00
CA GLU A 191 -10.58 5.82 -3.30
C GLU A 191 -10.85 5.59 -4.79
N CYS A 192 -11.59 4.54 -5.15
CA CYS A 192 -11.75 4.14 -6.55
C CYS A 192 -13.21 4.21 -7.02
N GLU A 193 -13.41 4.45 -8.33
CA GLU A 193 -14.69 4.28 -9.00
C GLU A 193 -15.19 2.84 -8.76
N THR A 194 -16.35 2.74 -8.14
CA THR A 194 -16.94 1.48 -7.70
C THR A 194 -18.38 1.39 -8.20
N PHE A 195 -18.65 0.36 -8.99
CA PHE A 195 -19.97 0.06 -9.54
C PHE A 195 -20.72 -0.86 -8.59
N TYR A 196 -21.96 -0.49 -8.29
CA TYR A 196 -22.87 -1.29 -7.49
C TYR A 196 -24.00 -1.83 -8.35
N ARG A 197 -24.36 -3.09 -8.11
CA ARG A 197 -25.61 -3.70 -8.55
C ARG A 197 -26.38 -4.20 -7.33
N ARG A 198 -27.45 -3.49 -6.98
CA ARG A 198 -28.35 -3.80 -5.87
C ARG A 198 -29.54 -4.63 -6.36
N MET A 199 -29.86 -5.71 -5.67
CA MET A 199 -31.06 -6.52 -5.93
C MET A 199 -31.80 -6.80 -4.61
N PRO A 200 -32.91 -6.09 -4.34
CA PRO A 200 -33.76 -6.34 -3.18
C PRO A 200 -34.44 -7.71 -3.28
N LEU A 201 -34.47 -8.43 -2.15
CA LEU A 201 -35.02 -9.77 -2.00
C LEU A 201 -35.94 -9.82 -0.78
N MET A 202 -36.84 -10.80 -0.77
CA MET A 202 -37.62 -11.18 0.40
C MET A 202 -37.17 -12.56 0.84
N THR A 203 -36.86 -12.71 2.13
CA THR A 203 -36.55 -14.04 2.70
C THR A 203 -37.79 -14.92 2.73
N SER A 204 -37.59 -16.23 2.87
CA SER A 204 -38.65 -17.21 3.11
C SER A 204 -39.50 -16.89 4.35
N GLU A 205 -38.91 -16.22 5.34
CA GLU A 205 -39.59 -15.76 6.56
C GLU A 205 -40.24 -14.37 6.42
N GLY A 206 -40.20 -13.76 5.24
CA GLY A 206 -40.82 -12.46 4.95
C GLY A 206 -40.04 -11.23 5.42
N GLY A 207 -38.82 -11.41 5.95
CA GLY A 207 -37.90 -10.30 6.25
C GLY A 207 -37.20 -9.77 4.99
N PRO A 208 -36.88 -8.45 4.94
CA PRO A 208 -36.18 -7.87 3.81
C PRO A 208 -34.70 -8.29 3.78
N SER A 209 -34.22 -8.69 2.60
CA SER A 209 -32.81 -9.03 2.34
C SER A 209 -32.38 -8.45 1.00
N MET A 210 -31.09 -8.53 0.69
CA MET A 210 -30.56 -7.95 -0.53
C MET A 210 -29.31 -8.67 -0.99
N ARG A 211 -29.22 -8.92 -2.31
CA ARG A 211 -27.98 -9.31 -2.96
C ARG A 211 -27.33 -8.07 -3.53
N LEU A 212 -26.05 -7.87 -3.23
CA LEU A 212 -25.27 -6.76 -3.73
C LEU A 212 -24.06 -7.29 -4.48
N ASN A 213 -23.77 -6.70 -5.63
CA ASN A 213 -22.51 -6.91 -6.32
C ASN A 213 -21.77 -5.57 -6.42
N LYS A 214 -20.47 -5.60 -6.17
CA LYS A 214 -19.58 -4.45 -6.14
C LYS A 214 -18.40 -4.73 -7.05
N ILE A 215 -18.17 -3.90 -8.06
CA ILE A 215 -17.04 -4.04 -8.99
C ILE A 215 -16.19 -2.78 -8.90
N ARG A 216 -14.89 -2.94 -8.65
CA ARG A 216 -13.96 -1.82 -8.52
C ARG A 216 -13.15 -1.60 -9.79
N ASN A 217 -13.08 -0.35 -10.23
CA ASN A 217 -12.26 0.07 -11.37
C ASN A 217 -10.93 0.66 -10.88
N TYR A 218 -9.86 -0.14 -10.95
CA TYR A 218 -8.52 0.28 -10.52
C TYR A 218 -7.84 1.32 -11.43
N ASN A 219 -8.41 1.60 -12.60
CA ASN A 219 -7.89 2.60 -13.53
C ASN A 219 -8.43 4.01 -13.22
N LYS A 220 -9.39 4.13 -12.29
CA LYS A 220 -9.95 5.42 -11.86
C LYS A 220 -10.00 5.48 -10.35
N CYS A 221 -8.86 5.86 -9.77
CA CYS A 221 -8.68 5.95 -8.34
C CYS A 221 -8.02 7.28 -7.97
N VAL A 222 -8.30 7.73 -6.75
CA VAL A 222 -7.65 8.85 -6.07
C VAL A 222 -6.76 8.29 -4.97
N ASN A 223 -5.53 8.77 -4.90
CA ASN A 223 -4.48 8.31 -3.98
C ASN A 223 -4.24 6.80 -4.08
N ARG A 224 -4.18 6.24 -5.29
CA ARG A 224 -3.92 4.81 -5.47
C ARG A 224 -2.48 4.51 -5.03
N PRO A 225 -2.28 3.58 -4.07
CA PRO A 225 -0.96 3.20 -3.62
C PRO A 225 -0.27 2.37 -4.71
N ALA A 226 0.50 3.03 -5.58
CA ALA A 226 1.24 2.40 -6.67
C ALA A 226 2.62 3.03 -6.82
N PHE A 227 3.58 2.20 -7.23
CA PHE A 227 4.96 2.60 -7.38
C PHE A 227 5.54 1.94 -8.62
N THR A 228 6.07 2.76 -9.53
CA THR A 228 6.70 2.28 -10.75
C THR A 228 8.13 2.81 -10.80
N THR A 229 9.07 1.91 -11.06
CA THR A 229 10.47 2.28 -11.29
C THR A 229 10.95 1.70 -12.58
N SER A 230 11.52 2.56 -13.41
CA SER A 230 12.22 2.14 -14.60
C SER A 230 13.58 2.81 -14.64
N MET A 231 14.55 2.08 -15.16
CA MET A 231 15.87 2.62 -15.51
C MET A 231 15.81 3.42 -16.82
N PHE A 232 14.70 3.28 -17.57
CA PHE A 232 14.50 3.93 -18.86
C PHE A 232 13.53 5.09 -18.73
N ASN A 233 13.73 6.11 -19.57
CA ASN A 233 12.72 7.16 -19.75
C ASN A 233 11.52 6.51 -20.43
N GLU A 234 10.45 6.29 -19.67
CA GLU A 234 9.19 5.82 -20.21
C GLU A 234 8.52 6.97 -20.98
N TYR A 235 8.05 6.67 -22.17
CA TYR A 235 7.16 7.55 -22.93
C TYR A 235 5.85 6.81 -23.16
N ILE A 236 4.74 7.54 -23.11
CA ILE A 236 3.43 6.98 -23.45
C ILE A 236 3.47 6.61 -24.92
N CYS A 237 3.26 5.33 -25.19
CA CYS A 237 3.21 4.80 -26.54
C CYS A 237 1.75 4.78 -27.00
N ALA A 238 1.37 5.71 -27.87
CA ALA A 238 -0.01 5.83 -28.36
C ALA A 238 -0.50 4.57 -29.08
N GLU A 239 0.40 3.85 -29.76
CA GLU A 239 0.08 2.56 -30.40
C GLU A 239 -0.18 1.46 -29.35
N CYS A 240 0.53 1.49 -28.23
CA CYS A 240 0.42 0.54 -27.12
C CYS A 240 -0.91 0.67 -26.37
N GLU A 241 -1.42 1.90 -26.20
CA GLU A 241 -2.76 2.14 -25.64
C GLU A 241 -3.86 1.55 -26.53
N LYS A 242 -3.73 1.73 -27.85
CA LYS A 242 -4.66 1.18 -28.84
C LYS A 242 -4.69 -0.35 -28.80
N ASP A 243 -3.52 -0.97 -28.61
CA ASP A 243 -3.35 -2.42 -28.55
C ASP A 243 -3.59 -2.98 -27.13
N ARG A 244 -3.97 -2.14 -26.16
CA ARG A 244 -4.23 -2.50 -24.75
C ARG A 244 -3.09 -3.29 -24.12
N THR A 245 -1.85 -2.93 -24.43
CA THR A 245 -0.65 -3.65 -23.93
C THR A 245 -0.27 -3.27 -22.51
N GLU A 246 -1.19 -2.69 -21.73
CA GLU A 246 -1.00 -2.44 -20.30
C GLU A 246 -0.52 -3.72 -19.61
N PRO A 247 0.71 -3.73 -19.07
CA PRO A 247 1.30 -4.97 -18.61
C PRO A 247 0.66 -5.43 -17.32
N LEU A 248 0.10 -4.54 -16.49
CA LEU A 248 -0.60 -4.90 -15.26
C LEU A 248 -2.09 -4.59 -15.38
N ARG A 249 -2.94 -5.62 -15.31
CA ARG A 249 -4.39 -5.50 -15.26
C ARG A 249 -4.90 -5.96 -13.91
N SER A 250 -5.76 -5.18 -13.29
CA SER A 250 -6.32 -5.47 -11.97
C SER A 250 -7.85 -5.39 -12.01
N THR A 251 -8.54 -6.34 -11.39
CA THR A 251 -9.98 -6.25 -11.17
C THR A 251 -10.37 -6.88 -9.84
N SER A 252 -11.44 -6.39 -9.25
CA SER A 252 -11.97 -6.84 -7.97
C SER A 252 -13.48 -6.76 -7.98
N GLU A 253 -14.11 -7.87 -7.61
CA GLU A 253 -15.55 -8.04 -7.53
C GLU A 253 -15.91 -8.60 -6.15
N VAL A 254 -16.97 -8.07 -5.54
CA VAL A 254 -17.43 -8.52 -4.23
C VAL A 254 -18.93 -8.76 -4.25
N TYR A 255 -19.31 -9.98 -3.89
CA TYR A 255 -20.69 -10.41 -3.78
C TYR A 255 -21.11 -10.43 -2.31
N TYR A 256 -22.20 -9.74 -1.98
CA TYR A 256 -22.75 -9.72 -0.63
C TYR A 256 -24.15 -10.33 -0.57
N TYR A 257 -24.42 -10.97 0.55
CA TYR A 257 -25.77 -11.23 1.04
C TYR A 257 -26.00 -10.41 2.30
N LEU A 258 -26.97 -9.50 2.23
CA LEU A 258 -27.29 -8.54 3.28
C LEU A 258 -28.68 -8.83 3.84
N ARG A 259 -28.81 -8.81 5.16
CA ARG A 259 -30.10 -8.84 5.85
C ARG A 259 -30.50 -7.43 6.24
N GLY A 260 -31.67 -6.99 5.80
CA GLY A 260 -32.14 -5.61 5.90
C GLY A 260 -32.05 -4.84 4.57
N MET A 261 -32.31 -3.53 4.62
CA MET A 261 -32.32 -2.64 3.45
C MET A 261 -31.73 -1.26 3.79
N ASP A 262 -31.22 -0.59 2.75
CA ASP A 262 -30.75 0.80 2.75
C ASP A 262 -29.86 1.16 3.94
N ARG A 263 -30.37 1.96 4.89
CA ARG A 263 -29.62 2.47 6.04
C ARG A 263 -29.53 1.50 7.21
N SER A 264 -30.18 0.34 7.11
CA SER A 264 -30.27 -0.66 8.16
C SER A 264 -30.07 -2.05 7.58
N PHE A 265 -28.81 -2.47 7.45
CA PHE A 265 -28.43 -3.82 7.03
C PHE A 265 -27.32 -4.43 7.90
N ILE A 266 -27.32 -5.77 7.96
CA ILE A 266 -26.22 -6.59 8.50
C ILE A 266 -25.64 -7.38 7.33
N ILE A 267 -24.31 -7.47 7.27
CA ILE A 267 -23.62 -8.33 6.31
C ILE A 267 -23.74 -9.75 6.83
N GLU A 268 -24.47 -10.62 6.14
CA GLU A 268 -24.53 -12.04 6.50
C GLU A 268 -23.40 -12.81 5.84
N SER A 269 -23.12 -12.50 4.58
CA SER A 269 -21.94 -13.02 3.89
C SER A 269 -21.37 -12.05 2.87
N ALA A 270 -20.06 -12.17 2.62
CA ALA A 270 -19.37 -11.52 1.54
C ALA A 270 -18.35 -12.48 0.93
N ILE A 271 -18.27 -12.53 -0.41
CA ILE A 271 -17.24 -13.25 -1.17
C ILE A 271 -16.59 -12.22 -2.09
N ALA A 272 -15.30 -11.94 -1.87
CA ALA A 272 -14.52 -11.06 -2.71
C ALA A 272 -13.54 -11.88 -3.55
N GLU A 273 -13.50 -11.56 -4.84
CA GLU A 273 -12.60 -12.16 -5.81
C GLU A 273 -11.81 -11.03 -6.48
N SER A 274 -10.49 -11.11 -6.44
CA SER A 274 -9.63 -10.14 -7.11
C SER A 274 -8.54 -10.86 -7.89
N GLN A 275 -8.16 -10.28 -9.02
CA GLN A 275 -7.08 -10.79 -9.85
C GLN A 275 -6.17 -9.64 -10.30
N HIS A 276 -4.87 -9.89 -10.22
CA HIS A 276 -3.82 -9.01 -10.71
C HIS A 276 -2.99 -9.80 -11.71
N ILE A 277 -3.12 -9.45 -12.98
CA ILE A 277 -2.51 -10.16 -14.10
C ILE A 277 -1.40 -9.29 -14.68
N TYR A 278 -0.19 -9.82 -14.68
CA TYR A 278 0.98 -9.20 -15.26
C TYR A 278 1.40 -9.92 -16.55
N THR A 279 1.32 -9.22 -17.67
CA THR A 279 1.59 -9.70 -19.02
C THR A 279 2.74 -8.88 -19.62
N GLN A 280 3.94 -9.45 -19.66
CA GLN A 280 5.15 -8.73 -20.10
C GLN A 280 5.19 -8.41 -21.60
N TYR A 281 4.71 -9.33 -22.44
CA TYR A 281 4.83 -9.23 -23.90
C TYR A 281 3.48 -9.24 -24.59
N SER A 282 2.76 -10.37 -24.50
CA SER A 282 1.44 -10.56 -25.06
C SER A 282 0.71 -11.65 -24.27
N GLU A 283 -0.61 -11.74 -24.41
CA GLU A 283 -1.38 -12.81 -23.78
C GLU A 283 -0.93 -14.22 -24.23
N GLU A 284 -0.37 -14.31 -25.44
CA GLU A 284 0.20 -15.55 -26.01
C GLU A 284 1.56 -15.89 -25.39
N GLY A 285 2.34 -14.89 -24.99
CA GLY A 285 3.64 -15.06 -24.32
C GLY A 285 3.53 -15.53 -22.87
N GLY A 286 2.31 -15.73 -22.36
CA GLY A 286 2.03 -16.08 -20.98
C GLY A 286 1.91 -14.87 -20.07
N SER A 287 1.27 -15.08 -18.92
CA SER A 287 1.09 -14.07 -17.89
C SER A 287 1.41 -14.65 -16.52
N VAL A 288 1.84 -13.80 -15.59
CA VAL A 288 1.90 -14.13 -14.18
C VAL A 288 0.66 -13.55 -13.55
N ALA A 289 -0.10 -14.33 -12.80
CA ALA A 289 -1.33 -13.86 -12.21
C ALA A 289 -1.39 -14.18 -10.72
N THR A 290 -1.85 -13.19 -9.95
CA THR A 290 -2.18 -13.32 -8.53
C THR A 290 -3.68 -13.29 -8.37
N PHE A 291 -4.23 -14.31 -7.72
CA PHE A 291 -5.64 -14.46 -7.41
C PHE A 291 -5.85 -14.35 -5.91
N ILE A 292 -6.84 -13.55 -5.53
CA ILE A 292 -7.17 -13.27 -4.15
C ILE A 292 -8.64 -13.65 -3.97
N ASN A 293 -8.91 -14.50 -3.00
CA ASN A 293 -10.26 -14.81 -2.56
C ASN A 293 -10.39 -14.43 -1.08
N GLN A 294 -11.50 -13.79 -0.72
CA GLN A 294 -11.86 -13.53 0.67
C GLN A 294 -13.31 -13.98 0.88
N THR A 295 -13.56 -14.72 1.95
CA THR A 295 -14.88 -15.14 2.37
C THR A 295 -15.13 -14.66 3.79
N LEU A 296 -16.28 -14.02 3.99
CA LEU A 296 -16.74 -13.49 5.26
C LEU A 296 -18.14 -14.06 5.54
N MET A 297 -18.35 -14.68 6.70
CA MET A 297 -19.63 -15.29 7.07
C MET A 297 -20.02 -14.95 8.51
N LEU A 298 -21.22 -14.39 8.72
CA LEU A 298 -21.75 -14.14 10.05
C LEU A 298 -22.17 -15.47 10.71
N THR A 299 -21.52 -15.82 11.81
CA THR A 299 -21.79 -17.08 12.53
C THR A 299 -22.57 -16.88 13.81
N ASN A 300 -22.41 -15.75 14.49
CA ASN A 300 -23.07 -15.52 15.77
C ASN A 300 -23.37 -14.04 16.06
N THR A 301 -24.36 -13.81 16.91
CA THR A 301 -24.68 -12.49 17.45
C THR A 301 -25.09 -12.63 18.92
N LYS A 302 -24.35 -11.97 19.81
CA LYS A 302 -24.57 -12.05 21.27
C LYS A 302 -24.50 -10.67 21.92
N MET A 303 -24.93 -10.57 23.17
CA MET A 303 -24.63 -9.40 24.00
C MET A 303 -23.13 -9.42 24.35
N ILE A 304 -22.52 -8.24 24.47
CA ILE A 304 -21.12 -8.15 24.93
C ILE A 304 -21.06 -8.67 26.37
N SER A 305 -20.35 -9.78 26.56
CA SER A 305 -20.08 -10.35 27.88
C SER A 305 -18.75 -9.87 28.43
N GLU A 306 -17.72 -9.88 27.58
CA GLU A 306 -16.36 -9.42 27.88
C GLU A 306 -15.98 -8.27 26.93
N PRO A 307 -16.03 -7.00 27.38
CA PRO A 307 -15.65 -5.87 26.55
C PRO A 307 -14.15 -5.89 26.27
N MET A 308 -13.76 -5.61 25.02
CA MET A 308 -12.36 -5.45 24.66
C MET A 308 -11.73 -4.27 25.42
N ALA A 309 -10.44 -4.40 25.75
CA ALA A 309 -9.71 -3.32 26.41
C ALA A 309 -9.62 -2.09 25.50
N PRO A 310 -9.75 -0.86 26.05
CA PRO A 310 -9.56 0.35 25.27
C PRO A 310 -8.10 0.48 24.81
N LEU A 311 -7.91 1.01 23.60
CA LEU A 311 -6.59 1.30 23.05
C LEU A 311 -5.86 2.34 23.92
N GLN A 312 -4.60 2.10 24.22
CA GLN A 312 -3.73 3.05 24.93
C GLN A 312 -2.97 3.90 23.91
N ASN A 313 -3.07 5.23 24.02
CA ASN A 313 -2.42 6.19 23.12
C ASN A 313 -2.60 5.85 21.62
N PRO A 314 -3.85 5.72 21.13
CA PRO A 314 -4.10 5.16 19.82
C PRO A 314 -3.47 5.97 18.68
N LYS A 315 -2.86 5.26 17.72
CA LYS A 315 -2.44 5.84 16.44
C LYS A 315 -3.69 6.04 15.57
N SER A 316 -3.93 7.27 15.11
CA SER A 316 -5.05 7.60 14.21
C SER A 316 -4.58 7.70 12.76
N TYR A 317 -5.44 7.31 11.82
CA TYR A 317 -5.11 7.28 10.39
C TYR A 317 -5.89 8.31 9.58
N THR A 318 -5.19 9.13 8.81
CA THR A 318 -5.79 10.14 7.90
C THR A 318 -6.65 9.48 6.83
N TYR A 319 -6.16 8.40 6.22
CA TYR A 319 -6.89 7.58 5.26
C TYR A 319 -7.22 6.26 5.93
N SER A 320 -8.48 6.07 6.34
CA SER A 320 -8.86 4.91 7.16
C SER A 320 -8.55 3.59 6.46
N LEU A 321 -9.03 3.39 5.23
CA LEU A 321 -8.90 2.10 4.53
C LEU A 321 -7.68 1.96 3.62
N ARG A 322 -7.02 3.06 3.24
CA ARG A 322 -5.87 3.02 2.31
C ARG A 322 -4.67 2.33 2.97
N SER A 323 -3.99 1.47 2.22
CA SER A 323 -2.77 0.80 2.68
C SER A 323 -1.68 1.82 3.00
N GLU A 324 -1.02 1.62 4.14
CA GLU A 324 0.16 2.40 4.54
C GLU A 324 1.45 1.81 3.97
N ALA A 325 1.46 0.59 3.42
CA ALA A 325 2.66 0.04 2.78
C ALA A 325 3.19 0.90 1.62
N VAL A 326 2.39 1.84 1.09
CA VAL A 326 2.84 2.84 0.12
C VAL A 326 3.12 4.22 0.74
N ASP A 327 2.63 4.47 1.96
CA ASP A 327 3.09 5.61 2.78
C ASP A 327 4.36 5.27 3.58
N MET A 328 4.70 3.99 3.71
CA MET A 328 6.08 3.60 3.85
C MET A 328 6.76 4.12 2.60
N ASN A 329 7.33 5.32 2.76
CA ASN A 329 8.57 5.74 2.17
C ASN A 329 9.00 4.71 1.15
N ASP A 330 8.77 5.02 -0.13
CA ASP A 330 9.53 4.41 -1.21
C ASP A 330 10.92 4.12 -0.63
N PRO A 331 11.49 2.91 -0.73
CA PRO A 331 12.83 2.65 -0.21
C PRO A 331 13.86 3.73 -0.59
N ARG A 332 13.53 4.55 -1.59
CA ARG A 332 14.22 5.72 -2.13
C ARG A 332 13.70 7.07 -1.58
N GLU A 333 12.42 7.21 -1.24
CA GLU A 333 11.90 8.35 -0.47
C GLU A 333 12.07 8.06 1.03
N GLN A 334 13.32 8.10 1.51
CA GLN A 334 13.56 8.53 2.88
C GLN A 334 13.11 10.00 3.01
N GLN A 335 11.81 10.25 2.92
CA GLN A 335 11.28 11.48 3.48
C GLN A 335 11.41 11.30 4.99
N TRP A 336 12.16 12.21 5.60
CA TRP A 336 12.17 12.46 7.02
C TRP A 336 10.79 12.14 7.59
N SER A 337 10.67 11.07 8.36
CA SER A 337 9.59 10.99 9.33
C SER A 337 9.79 12.21 10.20
N LEU A 338 8.94 13.22 10.02
CA LEU A 338 8.81 14.31 10.96
C LEU A 338 8.60 13.63 12.32
N PRO A 339 9.54 13.72 13.27
CA PRO A 339 9.15 13.59 14.65
C PRO A 339 8.16 14.74 14.86
N GLN A 340 6.94 14.43 15.27
CA GLN A 340 6.17 15.40 16.03
C GLN A 340 6.96 15.63 17.32
N ASP A 341 7.96 16.50 17.23
CA ASP A 341 8.63 17.09 18.36
C ASP A 341 8.35 18.60 18.27
N ASP A 342 7.76 19.13 19.33
CA ASP A 342 7.21 20.48 19.47
C ASP A 342 8.33 21.54 19.51
N SER A 343 9.17 21.61 18.47
CA SER A 343 10.17 22.66 18.35
C SER A 343 10.28 23.18 16.92
N HIS A 344 10.11 24.49 16.80
CA HIS A 344 10.09 25.27 15.58
C HIS A 344 11.42 25.17 14.80
N THR A 345 11.56 24.18 13.93
CA THR A 345 12.49 24.22 12.78
C THR A 345 12.04 23.18 11.76
N GLN A 346 11.35 23.63 10.70
CA GLN A 346 11.14 22.79 9.52
C GLN A 346 12.50 22.46 8.90
N PRO A 347 12.85 21.18 8.63
CA PRO A 347 14.03 20.87 7.85
C PRO A 347 13.84 21.40 6.43
N ASP A 348 14.73 22.28 5.97
CA ASP A 348 14.71 22.76 4.59
C ASP A 348 14.88 21.58 3.63
N ALA A 349 13.88 21.34 2.77
CA ALA A 349 13.90 20.33 1.70
C ALA A 349 15.05 20.51 0.68
N ASN A 350 15.85 21.56 0.83
CA ASN A 350 17.03 21.85 0.04
C ASN A 350 18.33 21.30 0.63
N THR A 351 18.32 20.76 1.84
CA THR A 351 19.51 20.24 2.50
C THR A 351 19.67 18.77 2.14
N CYS A 352 20.50 18.47 1.15
CA CYS A 352 20.80 17.09 0.74
C CYS A 352 21.90 16.46 1.57
N GLU A 353 22.65 17.26 2.32
CA GLU A 353 23.67 16.75 3.23
C GLU A 353 23.03 15.88 4.31
N PRO A 354 23.48 14.64 4.46
CA PRO A 354 22.99 13.81 5.54
C PRO A 354 23.41 14.41 6.87
N THR A 355 22.56 14.29 7.89
CA THR A 355 22.87 14.76 9.26
C THR A 355 24.25 14.22 9.67
N ALA A 356 25.23 15.13 9.80
CA ALA A 356 26.62 14.76 9.97
C ALA A 356 26.82 13.98 11.28
N CYS A 357 27.46 12.81 11.18
CA CYS A 357 28.11 12.19 12.33
C CYS A 357 29.35 13.05 12.63
N THR A 358 29.25 14.05 13.51
CA THR A 358 30.42 14.87 13.88
C THR A 358 31.48 13.99 14.55
N SER A 359 32.74 14.15 14.15
CA SER A 359 33.90 13.40 14.63
C SER A 359 34.30 13.67 16.09
N GLU A 360 33.45 14.34 16.87
CA GLU A 360 33.67 14.62 18.28
C GLU A 360 32.45 14.14 19.08
N GLY A 361 32.51 12.87 19.50
CA GLY A 361 31.65 12.34 20.55
C GLY A 361 30.28 11.83 20.11
N THR A 362 30.26 10.60 19.56
CA THR A 362 29.32 9.47 19.79
C THR A 362 29.35 8.63 18.51
N GLU A 363 29.79 7.36 18.59
CA GLU A 363 29.69 6.44 17.46
C GLU A 363 28.28 6.49 16.87
N CYS A 364 28.17 6.63 15.54
CA CYS A 364 26.89 6.67 14.85
C CYS A 364 26.19 5.31 15.00
N LYS A 365 25.44 5.14 16.09
CA LYS A 365 24.68 3.93 16.38
C LYS A 365 23.65 3.74 15.27
N LEU A 366 23.70 2.55 14.67
CA LEU A 366 22.72 2.13 13.68
C LEU A 366 21.43 1.73 14.41
N SER A 367 20.28 1.89 13.73
CA SER A 367 19.05 1.25 14.19
C SER A 367 19.16 -0.27 14.04
N VAL A 368 18.33 -1.02 14.77
CA VAL A 368 18.27 -2.49 14.66
C VAL A 368 18.05 -2.96 13.22
N GLU A 369 17.22 -2.24 12.46
CA GLU A 369 16.97 -2.51 11.04
C GLU A 369 18.21 -2.26 10.18
N GLN A 370 18.92 -1.15 10.43
CA GLN A 370 20.16 -0.82 9.72
C GLN A 370 21.27 -1.84 10.01
N GLU A 371 21.38 -2.32 11.25
CA GLU A 371 22.32 -3.40 11.61
C GLU A 371 21.98 -4.70 10.88
N ARG A 372 20.69 -5.06 10.79
CA ARG A 372 20.26 -6.24 10.04
C ARG A 372 20.60 -6.13 8.56
N THR A 373 20.41 -4.97 7.97
CA THR A 373 20.78 -4.67 6.57
C THR A 373 22.29 -4.73 6.37
N GLU A 374 23.08 -4.17 7.30
CA GLU A 374 24.55 -4.27 7.27
C GLU A 374 25.01 -5.73 7.25
N VAL A 375 24.49 -6.57 8.15
CA VAL A 375 24.85 -8.00 8.20
C VAL A 375 24.48 -8.73 6.92
N LYS A 376 23.31 -8.43 6.33
CA LYS A 376 22.89 -9.03 5.05
C LYS A 376 23.81 -8.63 3.90
N ILE A 377 24.09 -7.33 3.74
CA ILE A 377 24.99 -6.83 2.70
C ILE A 377 26.37 -7.46 2.83
N GLN A 378 26.91 -7.53 4.06
CA GLN A 378 28.22 -8.13 4.29
C GLN A 378 28.27 -9.60 3.87
N LYS A 379 27.22 -10.38 4.18
CA LYS A 379 27.11 -11.79 3.75
C LYS A 379 27.07 -11.90 2.24
N LEU A 380 26.24 -11.08 1.57
CA LEU A 380 26.11 -11.07 0.11
C LEU A 380 27.43 -10.69 -0.59
N LEU A 381 28.16 -9.70 -0.09
CA LEU A 381 29.46 -9.31 -0.62
C LEU A 381 30.49 -10.43 -0.51
N ASN A 382 30.55 -11.09 0.64
CA ASN A 382 31.48 -12.22 0.85
C ASN A 382 31.14 -13.39 -0.07
N SER A 383 29.85 -13.73 -0.20
CA SER A 383 29.40 -14.74 -1.14
C SER A 383 29.74 -14.35 -2.58
N LEU A 384 29.36 -13.17 -3.05
CA LEU A 384 29.68 -12.72 -4.41
C LEU A 384 31.18 -12.79 -4.70
N SER A 385 32.03 -12.31 -3.79
CA SER A 385 33.48 -12.38 -3.94
C SER A 385 34.01 -13.81 -4.09
N ALA A 386 33.41 -14.78 -3.39
CA ALA A 386 33.78 -16.20 -3.49
C ALA A 386 33.20 -16.88 -4.74
N PHE A 387 31.99 -16.52 -5.16
CA PHE A 387 31.30 -17.10 -6.33
C PHE A 387 31.77 -16.49 -7.67
N THR A 388 32.66 -15.50 -7.64
CA THR A 388 33.28 -14.89 -8.84
C THR A 388 34.81 -14.93 -8.82
N GLU A 389 35.43 -15.82 -8.04
CA GLU A 389 36.89 -15.82 -7.84
C GLU A 389 37.69 -16.28 -9.06
N HIS A 390 37.31 -17.41 -9.66
CA HIS A 390 38.00 -18.00 -10.82
C HIS A 390 37.11 -17.98 -12.07
N GLU A 391 35.84 -18.31 -11.87
CA GLU A 391 34.79 -18.29 -12.87
C GLU A 391 33.51 -17.74 -12.23
N ILE A 392 32.61 -17.25 -13.06
CA ILE A 392 31.31 -16.77 -12.59
C ILE A 392 30.42 -17.99 -12.43
N LYS A 393 30.12 -18.35 -11.19
CA LYS A 393 29.20 -19.45 -10.86
C LYS A 393 27.74 -19.03 -11.12
N GLU A 394 26.86 -19.99 -11.41
CA GLU A 394 25.45 -19.71 -11.73
C GLU A 394 24.72 -18.93 -10.61
N GLU A 395 25.03 -19.23 -9.35
CA GLU A 395 24.43 -18.57 -8.18
C GLU A 395 24.79 -17.08 -8.10
N ALA A 396 25.92 -16.66 -8.68
CA ALA A 396 26.38 -15.26 -8.64
C ALA A 396 25.34 -14.29 -9.20
N THR A 397 24.61 -14.69 -10.25
CA THR A 397 23.56 -13.85 -10.85
C THR A 397 22.45 -13.53 -9.86
N SER A 398 21.97 -14.54 -9.12
CA SER A 398 20.93 -14.34 -8.10
C SER A 398 21.43 -13.47 -6.93
N LEU A 399 22.68 -13.66 -6.52
CA LEU A 399 23.32 -12.87 -5.47
C LEU A 399 23.48 -11.40 -5.89
N LEU A 400 23.77 -11.12 -7.17
CA LEU A 400 23.85 -9.75 -7.71
C LEU A 400 22.49 -9.05 -7.66
N VAL A 401 21.40 -9.74 -7.98
CA VAL A 401 20.04 -9.18 -7.86
C VAL A 401 19.73 -8.88 -6.38
N ASN A 402 20.03 -9.81 -5.48
CA ASN A 402 19.77 -9.65 -4.05
C ASN A 402 20.57 -8.48 -3.45
N ILE A 403 21.85 -8.33 -3.79
CA ILE A 403 22.65 -7.21 -3.27
C ILE A 403 22.18 -5.87 -3.84
N MET A 404 21.73 -5.83 -5.09
CA MET A 404 21.15 -4.62 -5.69
C MET A 404 19.91 -4.15 -4.91
N VAL A 405 19.04 -5.08 -4.52
CA VAL A 405 17.87 -4.78 -3.69
C VAL A 405 18.28 -4.22 -2.33
N GLU A 406 19.26 -4.82 -1.67
CA GLU A 406 19.74 -4.35 -0.37
C GLU A 406 20.45 -2.98 -0.48
N PHE A 407 21.24 -2.73 -1.54
CA PHE A 407 21.85 -1.41 -1.79
C PHE A 407 20.82 -0.32 -2.06
N ARG A 408 19.73 -0.64 -2.77
CA ARG A 408 18.64 0.32 -3.00
C ARG A 408 17.85 0.67 -1.73
N ARG A 409 17.88 -0.19 -0.71
CA ARG A 409 17.22 0.01 0.59
C ARG A 409 18.14 0.60 1.66
N ALA A 410 19.45 0.51 1.47
CA ALA A 410 20.42 0.88 2.48
C ALA A 410 20.58 2.40 2.59
N ASP A 411 20.60 2.87 3.84
CA ASP A 411 20.89 4.25 4.21
C ASP A 411 22.37 4.59 3.97
N TYR A 412 22.67 5.88 3.82
CA TYR A 412 24.03 6.38 3.63
C TYR A 412 24.98 5.95 4.76
N LYS A 413 24.51 5.85 6.02
CA LYS A 413 25.30 5.39 7.17
C LYS A 413 25.78 3.96 7.02
N VAL A 414 24.98 3.10 6.39
CA VAL A 414 25.33 1.71 6.14
C VAL A 414 26.28 1.63 4.95
N LEU A 415 25.95 2.30 3.84
CA LEU A 415 26.75 2.26 2.62
C LEU A 415 28.15 2.86 2.80
N ILE A 416 28.28 3.95 3.56
CA ILE A 416 29.58 4.60 3.81
C ILE A 416 30.52 3.70 4.63
N LYS A 417 30.01 2.83 5.52
CA LYS A 417 30.85 1.84 6.23
C LYS A 417 31.49 0.86 5.27
N PHE A 418 30.72 0.35 4.30
CA PHE A 418 31.24 -0.55 3.28
C PHE A 418 32.26 0.16 2.39
N TRP A 419 31.97 1.38 1.98
CA TRP A 419 32.92 2.17 1.20
C TRP A 419 34.21 2.45 1.99
N THR A 420 34.13 2.87 3.24
CA THR A 420 35.31 3.12 4.09
C THR A 420 36.17 1.86 4.25
N ARG A 421 35.54 0.68 4.32
CA ARG A 421 36.22 -0.60 4.52
C ARG A 421 36.86 -1.16 3.24
N TYR A 422 36.19 -1.03 2.10
CA TYR A 422 36.56 -1.71 0.85
C TYR A 422 36.88 -0.76 -0.31
N GLY A 423 36.57 0.52 -0.18
CA GLY A 423 36.66 1.56 -1.20
C GLY A 423 38.04 2.19 -1.37
N LYS A 424 39.10 1.63 -0.74
CA LYS A 424 40.50 2.00 -1.01
C LYS A 424 41.21 0.87 -1.79
N PRO A 425 42.22 1.18 -2.62
CA PRO A 425 43.03 0.15 -3.27
C PRO A 425 43.61 -0.83 -2.24
N ASN A 426 43.52 -2.12 -2.52
CA ASN A 426 43.96 -3.19 -1.63
C ASN A 426 44.71 -4.25 -2.44
N THR A 427 45.54 -5.06 -1.77
CA THR A 427 46.28 -6.18 -2.37
C THR A 427 45.57 -7.52 -2.19
N ASP A 428 44.64 -7.63 -1.24
CA ASP A 428 43.87 -8.87 -1.04
C ASP A 428 42.90 -9.09 -2.21
N PRO A 429 42.97 -10.25 -2.92
CA PRO A 429 42.12 -10.53 -4.09
C PRO A 429 40.62 -10.45 -3.78
N GLY A 430 40.20 -10.89 -2.60
CA GLY A 430 38.80 -10.85 -2.17
C GLY A 430 38.32 -9.42 -1.95
N MET A 431 39.14 -8.58 -1.34
CA MET A 431 38.89 -7.14 -1.14
C MET A 431 38.85 -6.38 -2.46
N ILE A 432 39.73 -6.71 -3.41
CA ILE A 432 39.72 -6.13 -4.77
C ILE A 432 38.40 -6.45 -5.48
N ARG A 433 37.92 -7.70 -5.39
CA ARG A 433 36.63 -8.10 -5.95
C ARG A 433 35.46 -7.35 -5.29
N ILE A 434 35.47 -7.22 -3.97
CA ILE A 434 34.44 -6.44 -3.25
C ILE A 434 34.46 -4.97 -3.67
N ARG A 435 35.64 -4.33 -3.77
CA ARG A 435 35.77 -2.96 -4.30
C ARG A 435 35.12 -2.85 -5.68
N LYS A 436 35.43 -3.79 -6.59
CA LYS A 436 34.87 -3.80 -7.94
C LYS A 436 33.33 -3.91 -7.92
N ILE A 437 32.78 -4.80 -7.08
CA ILE A 437 31.33 -4.93 -6.89
C ILE A 437 30.73 -3.61 -6.42
N LEU A 438 31.35 -2.91 -5.45
CA LEU A 438 30.85 -1.61 -4.98
C LEU A 438 30.85 -0.56 -6.09
N ILE A 439 31.94 -0.47 -6.87
CA ILE A 439 32.07 0.47 -7.99
C ILE A 439 31.03 0.22 -9.09
N ASP A 440 30.68 -1.04 -9.35
CA ASP A 440 29.71 -1.39 -10.39
C ASP A 440 28.26 -1.24 -9.91
N MET A 441 27.99 -1.67 -8.67
CA MET A 441 26.62 -1.86 -8.18
C MET A 441 26.06 -0.64 -7.46
N LEU A 442 26.87 0.16 -6.74
CA LEU A 442 26.38 1.39 -6.11
C LEU A 442 25.83 2.41 -7.13
N PRO A 443 26.50 2.72 -8.26
CA PRO A 443 25.91 3.64 -9.23
C PRO A 443 24.70 3.04 -9.94
N ALA A 444 24.63 1.71 -10.09
CA ALA A 444 23.48 1.01 -10.63
C ALA A 444 22.29 0.94 -9.64
N ALA A 445 22.56 1.05 -8.33
CA ALA A 445 21.53 1.24 -7.32
C ALA A 445 20.85 2.59 -7.50
N GLY A 446 21.62 3.64 -7.82
CA GLY A 446 21.09 4.94 -8.29
C GLY A 446 20.33 5.77 -7.25
N THR A 447 20.41 5.39 -5.97
CA THR A 447 19.75 6.07 -4.85
C THR A 447 20.48 7.36 -4.43
N PRO A 448 19.80 8.30 -3.76
CA PRO A 448 20.44 9.47 -3.18
C PRO A 448 21.58 9.10 -2.22
N ALA A 449 21.38 8.06 -1.40
CA ALA A 449 22.40 7.54 -0.48
C ALA A 449 23.63 6.98 -1.22
N ALA A 450 23.43 6.19 -2.27
CA ALA A 450 24.53 5.67 -3.08
C ALA A 450 25.26 6.79 -3.84
N ALA A 451 24.51 7.75 -4.40
CA ALA A 451 25.09 8.92 -5.08
C ALA A 451 25.93 9.78 -4.13
N TYR A 452 25.49 9.97 -2.88
CA TYR A 452 26.26 10.65 -1.85
C TYR A 452 27.60 9.94 -1.56
N VAL A 453 27.57 8.63 -1.31
CA VAL A 453 28.78 7.84 -1.04
C VAL A 453 29.76 7.94 -2.22
N LEU A 454 29.26 7.80 -3.46
CA LEU A 454 30.09 7.94 -4.66
C LEU A 454 30.66 9.36 -4.83
N ALA A 455 29.86 10.40 -4.56
CA ALA A 455 30.32 11.78 -4.64
C ALA A 455 31.42 12.08 -3.61
N THR A 456 31.26 11.62 -2.37
CA THR A 456 32.29 11.77 -1.33
C THR A 456 33.57 10.99 -1.67
N ALA A 457 33.45 9.80 -2.27
CA ALA A 457 34.59 9.02 -2.72
C ALA A 457 35.38 9.70 -3.86
N ILE A 458 34.67 10.31 -4.81
CA ILE A 458 35.26 11.08 -5.92
C ILE A 458 35.91 12.35 -5.35
N GLU A 459 35.20 13.12 -4.53
CA GLU A 459 35.75 14.32 -3.89
C GLU A 459 37.01 14.02 -3.06
N GLY A 460 37.00 12.92 -2.30
CA GLY A 460 38.14 12.44 -1.52
C GLY A 460 39.27 11.81 -2.34
N THR A 461 39.18 11.80 -3.68
CA THR A 461 40.16 11.18 -4.59
C THR A 461 40.44 9.69 -4.31
N GLU A 462 39.44 8.97 -3.78
CA GLU A 462 39.54 7.52 -3.50
C GLU A 462 39.30 6.66 -4.76
N MET A 463 38.91 7.32 -5.86
CA MET A 463 38.67 6.75 -7.17
C MET A 463 39.58 7.41 -8.21
N THR A 464 40.04 6.62 -9.17
CA THR A 464 40.76 7.14 -10.35
C THR A 464 39.82 7.90 -11.29
N GLN A 465 40.38 8.66 -12.23
CA GLN A 465 39.57 9.42 -13.20
C GLN A 465 38.76 8.54 -14.15
N ASP A 466 39.27 7.36 -14.48
CA ASP A 466 38.56 6.37 -15.28
C ASP A 466 37.46 5.66 -14.49
N GLU A 467 37.72 5.30 -13.22
CA GLU A 467 36.69 4.76 -12.32
C GLU A 467 35.54 5.78 -12.14
N ALA A 468 35.87 7.06 -11.92
CA ALA A 468 34.87 8.12 -11.80
C ALA A 468 34.04 8.26 -13.10
N ALA A 469 34.67 8.19 -14.27
CA ALA A 469 33.97 8.24 -15.55
C ALA A 469 33.00 7.05 -15.73
N ILE A 470 33.40 5.84 -15.32
CA ILE A 470 32.53 4.64 -15.35
C ILE A 470 31.34 4.80 -14.40
N VAL A 471 31.59 5.22 -13.17
CA VAL A 471 30.55 5.46 -12.15
C VAL A 471 29.51 6.46 -12.65
N LEU A 472 29.95 7.60 -13.17
CA LEU A 472 29.07 8.64 -13.71
C LEU A 472 28.26 8.16 -14.92
N LYS A 473 28.87 7.35 -15.79
CA LYS A 473 28.17 6.74 -16.93
C LYS A 473 27.08 5.77 -16.48
N THR A 474 27.35 4.93 -15.48
CA THR A 474 26.35 4.01 -14.93
C THR A 474 25.23 4.78 -14.23
N LEU A 475 25.57 5.83 -13.48
CA LEU A 475 24.61 6.69 -12.81
C LEU A 475 23.72 7.44 -13.82
N THR A 476 24.27 7.87 -14.96
CA THR A 476 23.48 8.47 -16.07
C THR A 476 22.27 7.61 -16.44
N ILE A 477 22.44 6.28 -16.47
CA ILE A 477 21.39 5.34 -16.87
C ILE A 477 20.51 4.97 -15.67
N SER A 478 21.11 4.73 -14.50
CA SER A 478 20.43 4.05 -13.39
C SER A 478 19.92 5.00 -12.29
N SER A 479 20.28 6.27 -12.35
CA SER A 479 19.88 7.27 -11.34
C SER A 479 18.37 7.36 -11.19
N MET A 480 17.95 7.54 -9.95
CA MET A 480 16.60 7.92 -9.61
C MET A 480 16.34 9.40 -9.93
N PRO A 481 15.09 9.79 -10.25
CA PRO A 481 14.71 11.18 -10.48
C PRO A 481 14.68 11.96 -9.16
N ASP A 482 15.85 12.28 -8.60
CA ASP A 482 15.98 12.87 -7.27
C ASP A 482 16.89 14.11 -7.26
N ILE A 483 16.43 15.16 -6.56
CA ILE A 483 17.12 16.45 -6.50
C ILE A 483 18.49 16.37 -5.80
N CYS A 484 18.65 15.48 -4.83
CA CYS A 484 19.92 15.28 -4.14
C CYS A 484 20.93 14.58 -5.03
N VAL A 485 20.49 13.60 -5.84
CA VAL A 485 21.37 13.03 -6.88
C VAL A 485 21.87 14.12 -7.82
N ALA A 486 21.02 15.04 -8.26
CA ALA A 486 21.43 16.17 -9.11
C ALA A 486 22.46 17.07 -8.42
N LYS A 487 22.22 17.46 -7.16
CA LYS A 487 23.17 18.28 -6.37
C LYS A 487 24.52 17.59 -6.17
N TRP A 488 24.54 16.28 -5.93
CA TRP A 488 25.77 15.52 -5.81
C TRP A 488 26.56 15.47 -7.12
N VAL A 489 25.88 15.26 -8.25
CA VAL A 489 26.52 15.33 -9.57
C VAL A 489 27.03 16.74 -9.86
N GLN A 490 26.31 17.79 -9.46
CA GLN A 490 26.77 19.18 -9.58
C GLN A 490 28.10 19.38 -8.87
N LYS A 491 28.18 18.93 -7.61
CA LYS A 491 29.41 19.02 -6.80
C LYS A 491 30.59 18.34 -7.49
N ILE A 492 30.37 17.18 -8.13
CA ILE A 492 31.41 16.44 -8.87
C ILE A 492 31.87 17.23 -10.11
N ILE A 493 30.96 17.86 -10.85
CA ILE A 493 31.28 18.64 -12.05
C ILE A 493 32.20 19.82 -11.71
N GLU A 494 32.01 20.42 -10.54
CA GLU A 494 32.80 21.57 -10.06
C GLU A 494 34.23 21.19 -9.62
N LEU A 495 34.57 19.90 -9.56
CA LEU A 495 35.90 19.44 -9.16
C LEU A 495 36.96 19.69 -10.26
N PRO A 496 38.09 20.38 -9.95
CA PRO A 496 39.09 20.72 -10.95
C PRO A 496 39.70 19.51 -11.69
N TRP A 497 39.89 18.40 -10.99
CA TRP A 497 40.52 17.21 -11.57
C TRP A 497 39.56 16.43 -12.49
N ILE A 498 38.24 16.55 -12.29
CA ILE A 498 37.23 16.03 -13.21
C ILE A 498 37.22 16.86 -14.49
N GLU A 499 37.25 18.19 -14.36
CA GLU A 499 37.25 19.14 -15.47
C GLU A 499 38.47 18.97 -16.39
N GLN A 500 39.63 18.61 -15.82
CA GLN A 500 40.87 18.34 -16.56
C GLN A 500 40.86 17.01 -17.31
N HIS A 501 40.06 16.02 -16.88
CA HIS A 501 40.01 14.70 -17.50
C HIS A 501 38.80 14.58 -18.45
N ARG A 502 39.07 14.65 -19.76
CA ARG A 502 38.03 14.71 -20.80
C ARG A 502 36.94 13.62 -20.67
N PRO A 503 37.26 12.31 -20.48
CA PRO A 503 36.23 11.29 -20.29
C PRO A 503 35.34 11.53 -19.06
N ALA A 504 35.94 11.90 -17.92
CA ALA A 504 35.21 12.15 -16.68
C ALA A 504 34.32 13.39 -16.78
N LYS A 505 34.84 14.47 -17.37
CA LYS A 505 34.07 15.69 -17.67
C LYS A 505 32.84 15.39 -18.54
N ILE A 506 33.01 14.65 -19.64
CA ILE A 506 31.90 14.29 -20.53
C ILE A 506 30.87 13.45 -19.77
N ALA A 507 31.32 12.44 -19.02
CA ALA A 507 30.44 11.58 -18.24
C ALA A 507 29.65 12.37 -17.18
N ALA A 508 30.28 13.33 -16.50
CA ALA A 508 29.65 14.16 -15.48
C ALA A 508 28.52 15.03 -16.06
N TRP A 509 28.76 15.72 -17.17
CA TRP A 509 27.76 16.55 -17.84
C TRP A 509 26.60 15.73 -18.43
N LEU A 510 26.87 14.55 -19.02
CA LEU A 510 25.83 13.64 -19.49
C LEU A 510 24.98 13.10 -18.33
N CYS A 511 25.63 12.78 -17.21
CA CYS A 511 24.95 12.34 -15.99
C CYS A 511 24.00 13.43 -15.48
N MET A 512 24.47 14.66 -15.36
CA MET A 512 23.65 15.81 -14.95
C MET A 512 22.44 16.01 -15.86
N GLY A 513 22.65 16.04 -17.18
CA GLY A 513 21.57 16.18 -18.14
C GLY A 513 20.52 15.07 -18.03
N SER A 514 20.96 13.82 -17.85
CA SER A 514 20.05 12.68 -17.68
C SER A 514 19.25 12.75 -16.38
N VAL A 515 19.90 13.05 -15.25
CA VAL A 515 19.25 13.18 -13.93
C VAL A 515 18.19 14.29 -13.97
N VAL A 516 18.53 15.48 -14.49
CA VAL A 516 17.59 16.61 -14.61
C VAL A 516 16.43 16.26 -15.54
N ASN A 517 16.70 15.61 -16.67
CA ASN A 517 15.64 15.16 -17.57
C ASN A 517 14.68 14.17 -16.89
N LYS A 518 15.21 13.20 -16.14
CA LYS A 518 14.40 12.24 -15.37
C LYS A 518 13.54 12.94 -14.31
N ILE A 519 14.09 13.91 -13.57
CA ILE A 519 13.34 14.73 -12.59
C ILE A 519 12.18 15.46 -13.29
N ASN A 520 12.43 16.09 -14.44
CA ASN A 520 11.38 16.80 -15.18
C ASN A 520 10.28 15.86 -15.70
N ILE A 521 10.65 14.67 -16.19
CA ILE A 521 9.67 13.66 -16.63
C ILE A 521 8.83 13.17 -15.46
N ASP A 522 9.47 12.82 -14.33
CA ASP A 522 8.78 12.36 -13.12
C ASP A 522 7.82 13.44 -12.58
N HIS A 523 8.29 14.69 -12.53
CA HIS A 523 7.46 15.83 -12.15
C HIS A 523 6.25 15.99 -13.09
N GLY A 524 6.44 15.90 -14.40
CA GLY A 524 5.36 15.97 -15.39
C GLY A 524 4.31 14.87 -15.20
N LYS A 525 4.73 13.64 -14.93
CA LYS A 525 3.84 12.50 -14.63
C LYS A 525 3.04 12.75 -13.35
N LYS A 526 3.72 13.09 -12.25
CA LYS A 526 3.07 13.41 -10.97
C LYS A 526 2.04 14.53 -11.12
N MET A 527 2.35 15.57 -11.90
CA MET A 527 1.39 16.63 -12.19
C MET A 527 0.17 16.11 -12.95
N ALA A 528 0.35 15.26 -13.98
CA ALA A 528 -0.76 14.68 -14.73
C ALA A 528 -1.68 13.82 -13.82
N GLU A 529 -1.09 12.97 -12.98
CA GLU A 529 -1.83 12.17 -11.98
C GLU A 529 -2.63 13.06 -11.03
N ILE A 530 -2.00 14.08 -10.47
CA ILE A 530 -2.65 15.07 -9.59
C ILE A 530 -3.80 15.79 -10.30
N TRP A 531 -3.65 16.11 -11.59
CA TRP A 531 -4.72 16.74 -12.39
C TRP A 531 -5.91 15.79 -12.61
N GLU A 532 -5.67 14.52 -12.91
CA GLU A 532 -6.73 13.52 -13.07
C GLU A 532 -7.48 13.26 -11.77
N GLU A 533 -6.75 13.11 -10.66
CA GLU A 533 -7.33 12.95 -9.33
C GLU A 533 -8.18 14.18 -8.94
N LYS A 534 -7.65 15.38 -9.16
CA LYS A 534 -8.36 16.63 -8.93
C LYS A 534 -9.65 16.69 -9.75
N HIS A 535 -9.60 16.32 -11.03
CA HIS A 535 -10.77 16.33 -11.91
C HIS A 535 -11.85 15.36 -11.40
N LEU A 536 -11.46 14.15 -10.98
CA LEU A 536 -12.37 13.16 -10.42
C LEU A 536 -13.02 13.66 -9.12
N LEU A 537 -12.23 14.23 -8.20
CA LEU A 537 -12.74 14.82 -6.96
C LEU A 537 -13.68 16.00 -7.20
N GLN A 538 -13.39 16.87 -8.17
CA GLN A 538 -14.25 17.99 -8.56
C GLN A 538 -15.60 17.50 -9.08
N LYS A 539 -15.60 16.46 -9.92
CA LYS A 539 -16.83 15.85 -10.44
C LYS A 539 -17.71 15.34 -9.29
N VAL A 540 -17.12 14.66 -8.31
CA VAL A 540 -17.83 14.15 -7.13
C VAL A 540 -18.33 15.29 -6.23
N GLU A 541 -17.53 16.31 -5.96
CA GLU A 541 -17.93 17.46 -5.13
C GLU A 541 -19.14 18.20 -5.72
N GLN A 542 -19.15 18.37 -7.05
CA GLN A 542 -20.25 19.03 -7.75
C GLN A 542 -21.56 18.25 -7.64
N ALA A 543 -21.50 16.91 -7.75
CA ALA A 543 -22.66 16.02 -7.63
C ALA A 543 -23.14 15.86 -6.18
N GLU A 544 -22.25 15.99 -5.19
CA GLU A 544 -22.55 15.76 -3.78
C GLU A 544 -23.48 16.82 -3.19
N LYS A 545 -24.42 16.40 -2.33
CA LYS A 545 -25.37 17.30 -1.66
C LYS A 545 -24.68 18.12 -0.56
N PRO A 546 -25.16 19.32 -0.22
CA PRO A 546 -24.61 20.09 0.90
C PRO A 546 -24.64 19.30 2.21
N GLY A 547 -23.48 19.15 2.85
CA GLY A 547 -23.34 18.36 4.08
C GLY A 547 -21.89 18.13 4.49
N PRO A 548 -21.65 17.30 5.52
CA PRO A 548 -20.31 16.99 6.01
C PRO A 548 -19.38 16.40 4.93
N ILE A 549 -19.90 15.50 4.09
CA ILE A 549 -19.12 14.83 3.02
C ILE A 549 -18.65 15.85 1.97
N LYS A 550 -19.52 16.77 1.54
CA LYS A 550 -19.13 17.84 0.61
C LYS A 550 -18.06 18.76 1.21
N ARG A 551 -18.11 19.02 2.52
CA ARG A 551 -17.07 19.79 3.22
C ARG A 551 -15.73 19.05 3.25
N GLU A 552 -15.75 17.74 3.51
CA GLU A 552 -14.56 16.89 3.45
C GLU A 552 -13.96 16.88 2.04
N LEU A 553 -14.79 16.73 1.00
CA LEU A 553 -14.34 16.81 -0.40
C LEU A 553 -13.68 18.15 -0.73
N ARG A 554 -14.23 19.27 -0.24
CA ARG A 554 -13.61 20.60 -0.39
C ARG A 554 -12.26 20.71 0.33
N GLN A 555 -12.15 20.12 1.53
CA GLN A 555 -10.88 20.07 2.25
C GLN A 555 -9.85 19.21 1.52
N LYS A 556 -10.28 18.11 0.89
CA LYS A 556 -9.41 17.30 0.02
C LYS A 556 -8.96 18.10 -1.19
N LEU A 557 -9.89 18.75 -1.91
CA LEU A 557 -9.59 19.57 -3.09
C LEU A 557 -8.63 20.73 -2.79
N ALA A 558 -8.74 21.35 -1.60
CA ALA A 558 -7.82 22.41 -1.18
C ALA A 558 -6.37 21.94 -1.01
N LYS A 559 -6.12 20.63 -0.88
CA LYS A 559 -4.74 20.07 -0.89
C LYS A 559 -4.14 19.98 -2.29
N TYR A 560 -4.96 20.10 -3.34
CA TYR A 560 -4.56 20.08 -4.76
C TYR A 560 -4.45 21.50 -5.36
N GLU A 561 -4.59 22.54 -4.54
CA GLU A 561 -4.32 23.95 -4.87
C GLU A 561 -2.96 24.35 -4.28
#